data_AF-A0A822C2P5-F1
#
_entry.id   AF-A0A822C2P5-F1
#
_cell.length_a   1.000
_cell.length_b   1.000
_cell.length_c   1.000
_cell.angle_alpha   90.00
_cell.angle_beta   90.00
_cell.angle_gamma   90.00
#
_symmetry.space_group_name_H-M   'P 1'
#
loop_
_entity.id
_entity.type
_entity.pdbx_description
1 polymer ?
#
loop_
_entity_poly.entity_id
_entity_poly.type
_entity_poly.pdbx_seq_one_letter_code
_entity_poly.pdbx_strand_id
1 'polypeptide(L)'
;LLTADEITTIRTHATQIAQASLQLHSNPLGIGHAPDQALGTNKHVFSIMGPHLGHYYGDIFIIFKRELMYHPDSDFSIQAATTFGASTNAYKMRPWLKDPGSDMDRIQQFHWNKLHCSVPGYEEAAS
;
A
#
# COMPACT_ATOMS: atom_id res chain seq x y z
N LEU A 1 11.40 -23.96 10.11
CA LEU A 1 11.67 -23.18 11.35
C LEU A 1 12.76 -22.18 11.01
N LEU A 2 12.56 -20.91 11.35
CA LEU A 2 13.55 -19.85 11.07
C LEU A 2 14.80 -20.04 11.95
N THR A 3 15.95 -19.71 11.39
CA THR A 3 17.25 -19.71 12.05
C THR A 3 17.41 -18.50 12.98
N ALA A 4 18.39 -18.55 13.88
CA ALA A 4 18.68 -17.44 14.80
C ALA A 4 19.10 -16.15 14.06
N ASP A 5 19.83 -16.29 12.95
CA ASP A 5 20.28 -15.17 12.13
C ASP A 5 19.11 -14.52 11.38
N GLU A 6 18.18 -15.33 10.85
CA GLU A 6 16.94 -14.82 10.24
C GLU A 6 16.08 -14.06 11.26
N ILE A 7 15.93 -14.58 12.47
CA ILE A 7 15.21 -13.89 13.55
C ILE A 7 15.88 -12.56 13.91
N THR A 8 17.21 -12.53 13.97
CA THR A 8 17.98 -11.32 14.26
C THR A 8 17.82 -10.27 13.15
N THR A 9 17.84 -10.72 11.90
CA THR A 9 17.62 -9.87 10.72
C THR A 9 16.22 -9.25 10.73
N ILE A 10 15.18 -10.07 10.98
CA ILE A 10 13.80 -9.61 11.10
C ILE A 10 13.67 -8.55 12.20
N ARG A 11 14.23 -8.82 13.39
CA ARG A 11 14.16 -7.88 14.53
C ARG A 11 14.84 -6.55 14.23
N THR A 12 15.99 -6.61 13.57
CA THR A 12 16.76 -5.42 13.17
C THR A 12 15.93 -4.55 12.22
N HIS A 13 15.38 -5.14 11.16
CA HIS A 13 14.55 -4.40 10.21
C HIS A 13 13.25 -3.90 10.83
N ALA A 14 12.59 -4.68 11.68
CA ALA A 14 11.39 -4.23 12.39
C ALA A 14 11.68 -2.99 13.26
N THR A 15 12.85 -2.95 13.91
CA THR A 15 13.29 -1.79 14.72
C THR A 15 13.56 -0.57 13.83
N GLN A 16 14.24 -0.76 12.71
CA GLN A 16 14.51 0.31 11.74
C GLN A 16 13.20 0.90 11.17
N ILE A 17 12.24 0.04 10.83
CA ILE A 17 10.92 0.47 10.35
C ILE A 17 10.20 1.28 11.43
N ALA A 18 10.17 0.80 12.68
CA ALA A 18 9.54 1.54 13.79
C ALA A 18 10.18 2.92 14.00
N GLN A 19 11.52 3.01 13.95
CA GLN A 19 12.23 4.29 14.05
C GLN A 19 11.90 5.22 12.89
N ALA A 20 11.88 4.70 11.65
CA ALA A 20 11.51 5.47 10.48
C ALA A 20 10.07 5.99 10.57
N SER A 21 9.13 5.16 11.04
CA SER A 21 7.73 5.58 11.26
C SER A 21 7.62 6.70 12.29
N LEU A 22 8.36 6.64 13.40
CA LEU A 22 8.39 7.70 14.42
C LEU A 22 8.95 9.00 13.85
N GLN A 23 10.07 8.92 13.11
CA GLN A 23 10.68 10.08 12.46
C GLN A 23 9.72 10.72 11.45
N LEU A 24 9.07 9.90 10.61
CA LEU A 24 8.11 10.36 9.61
C LEU A 24 6.88 11.00 10.25
N HIS A 25 6.35 10.42 11.34
CA HIS A 25 5.25 10.99 12.10
C HIS A 25 5.61 12.37 12.68
N SER A 26 6.83 12.52 13.21
CA SER A 26 7.33 13.79 13.77
C SER A 26 7.72 14.83 12.70
N ASN A 27 7.83 14.43 11.43
CA ASN A 27 8.19 15.33 10.34
C ASN A 27 6.93 16.06 9.82
N PRO A 28 6.86 17.40 9.95
CA PRO A 28 5.68 18.16 9.52
C PRO A 28 5.47 18.13 8.00
N LEU A 29 6.52 17.87 7.20
CA LEU A 29 6.48 17.88 5.74
C LEU A 29 6.20 16.50 5.12
N GLY A 30 6.43 15.42 5.87
CA GLY A 30 6.46 14.06 5.32
C GLY A 30 7.57 13.87 4.27
N ILE A 31 7.36 12.97 3.31
CA ILE A 31 8.28 12.75 2.16
C ILE A 31 8.30 13.91 1.15
N GLY A 32 7.46 14.95 1.32
CA GLY A 32 7.50 16.17 0.50
C GLY A 32 7.07 16.02 -0.96
N HIS A 33 6.56 14.85 -1.37
CA HIS A 33 6.09 14.60 -2.72
C HIS A 33 4.62 15.01 -2.89
N ALA A 34 4.34 15.97 -3.78
CA ALA A 34 3.02 16.61 -3.90
C ALA A 34 1.87 15.63 -4.20
N PRO A 35 2.02 14.61 -5.08
CA PRO A 35 0.99 13.58 -5.27
C PRO A 35 0.68 12.83 -3.98
N ASP A 36 1.68 12.50 -3.17
CA ASP A 36 1.47 11.78 -1.91
C ASP A 36 0.79 12.66 -0.85
N GLN A 37 0.98 13.98 -0.90
CA GLN A 37 0.23 14.91 -0.04
C GLN A 37 -1.25 14.95 -0.41
N ALA A 38 -1.55 15.01 -1.72
CA ALA A 38 -2.93 15.00 -2.21
C ALA A 38 -3.66 13.68 -1.88
N LEU A 39 -2.93 12.56 -1.91
CA LEU A 39 -3.46 11.21 -1.63
C LEU A 39 -3.39 10.82 -0.14
N GLY A 40 -2.86 11.70 0.72
CA GLY A 40 -2.68 11.43 2.15
C GLY A 40 -1.65 10.34 2.49
N THR A 41 -0.82 9.93 1.53
CA THR A 41 0.22 8.90 1.69
C THR A 41 1.58 9.47 2.10
N ASN A 42 1.73 10.79 2.16
CA ASN A 42 3.01 11.46 2.45
C ASN A 42 3.56 11.23 3.87
N LYS A 43 2.76 10.63 4.75
CA LYS A 43 3.14 10.24 6.11
C LYS A 43 3.15 8.73 6.34
N HIS A 44 3.03 7.95 5.27
CA HIS A 44 3.03 6.48 5.36
C HIS A 44 4.42 5.94 5.01
N VAL A 45 4.87 4.95 5.80
CA VAL A 45 5.96 4.06 5.37
C VAL A 45 5.32 2.98 4.52
N PHE A 46 5.71 2.90 3.25
CA PHE A 46 5.14 1.93 2.32
C PHE A 46 6.23 1.06 1.69
N SER A 47 5.81 -0.11 1.23
CA SER A 47 6.58 -0.98 0.35
C SER A 47 5.66 -1.43 -0.78
N ILE A 48 6.23 -1.63 -1.96
CA ILE A 48 5.50 -2.14 -3.11
C ILE A 48 5.95 -3.58 -3.32
N MET A 49 5.00 -4.51 -3.25
CA MET A 49 5.21 -5.88 -3.67
C MET A 49 4.64 -6.01 -5.09
N GLY A 50 5.48 -6.46 -6.03
CA GLY A 50 5.08 -6.63 -7.42
C GLY A 50 5.75 -7.84 -8.06
N PRO A 51 5.19 -8.36 -9.17
CA PRO A 51 5.77 -9.49 -9.87
C PRO A 51 7.19 -9.13 -10.35
N HIS A 52 8.14 -9.99 -10.02
CA HIS A 52 9.47 -9.92 -10.61
C HIS A 52 9.41 -10.46 -12.05
N LEU A 53 10.12 -9.84 -13.00
CA LEU A 53 10.13 -10.27 -14.41
C LEU A 53 10.91 -11.59 -14.66
N GLY A 54 11.23 -12.33 -13.59
CA GLY A 54 12.01 -13.55 -13.66
C GLY A 54 11.09 -14.74 -13.95
N HIS A 55 11.24 -15.32 -15.13
CA HIS A 55 10.45 -16.48 -15.60
C HIS A 55 10.64 -17.76 -14.77
N TYR A 56 11.59 -17.77 -13.83
CA TYR A 56 11.92 -18.91 -12.96
C TYR A 56 11.23 -18.84 -11.60
N TYR A 57 10.47 -17.79 -11.32
CA TYR A 57 9.64 -17.70 -10.12
C TYR A 57 8.27 -18.33 -10.40
N GLY A 58 7.84 -19.27 -9.56
CA GLY A 58 6.51 -19.88 -9.63
C GLY A 58 5.41 -18.98 -9.05
N ASP A 59 4.24 -19.56 -8.81
CA ASP A 59 3.10 -18.83 -8.24
C ASP A 59 3.41 -18.26 -6.85
N ILE A 60 2.97 -17.01 -6.60
CA ILE A 60 3.15 -16.32 -5.32
C ILE A 60 1.80 -16.17 -4.64
N PHE A 61 1.70 -16.70 -3.41
CA PHE A 61 0.56 -16.49 -2.53
C PHE A 61 0.96 -15.53 -1.40
N ILE A 62 0.26 -14.41 -1.27
CA ILE A 62 0.46 -13.45 -0.19
C ILE A 62 -0.60 -13.70 0.87
N ILE A 63 -0.18 -14.01 2.09
CA ILE A 63 -1.08 -14.26 3.22
C ILE A 63 -0.93 -13.13 4.22
N PHE A 64 -2.01 -12.38 4.43
CA PHE A 64 -2.04 -11.31 5.42
C PHE A 64 -2.54 -11.82 6.77
N LYS A 65 -1.89 -11.39 7.86
CA LYS A 65 -2.41 -11.62 9.20
C LYS A 65 -3.64 -10.73 9.41
N ARG A 66 -4.79 -11.34 9.68
CA ARG A 66 -6.08 -10.63 9.84
C ARG A 66 -6.02 -9.46 10.83
N GLU A 67 -5.33 -9.64 11.96
CA GLU A 67 -5.14 -8.57 12.95
C GLU A 67 -4.45 -7.33 12.38
N LEU A 68 -3.48 -7.51 11.49
CA LEU A 68 -2.80 -6.39 10.82
C LEU A 68 -3.72 -5.75 9.79
N MET A 69 -4.50 -6.55 9.06
CA MET A 69 -5.49 -6.01 8.13
C MET A 69 -6.62 -5.21 8.79
N TYR A 70 -6.84 -5.38 10.10
CA TYR A 70 -7.84 -4.60 10.85
C TYR A 70 -7.22 -3.41 11.60
N HIS A 71 -5.90 -3.26 11.56
CA HIS A 71 -5.25 -2.15 12.21
C HIS A 71 -5.49 -0.86 11.40
N PRO A 72 -5.98 0.23 12.00
CA PRO A 72 -6.32 1.46 11.27
C PRO A 72 -5.12 2.10 10.55
N ASP A 73 -3.91 1.84 11.06
CA ASP A 73 -2.65 2.34 10.47
C ASP A 73 -2.07 1.41 9.38
N SER A 74 -2.75 0.31 9.04
CA SER A 74 -2.32 -0.59 7.96
C SER A 74 -3.15 -0.35 6.71
N ASP A 75 -2.47 -0.07 5.61
CA ASP A 75 -3.07 0.21 4.31
C ASP A 75 -2.52 -0.76 3.27
N PHE A 76 -3.39 -1.60 2.74
CA PHE A 76 -3.05 -2.55 1.67
C PHE A 76 -3.89 -2.20 0.45
N SER A 77 -3.26 -2.00 -0.69
CA SER A 77 -3.94 -1.72 -1.94
C SER A 77 -3.33 -2.55 -3.07
N ILE A 78 -4.14 -2.86 -4.08
CA ILE A 78 -3.71 -3.65 -5.26
C ILE A 78 -2.80 -2.84 -6.19
N GLN A 79 -2.68 -1.52 -5.95
CA GLN A 79 -1.84 -0.59 -6.70
C GLN A 79 -1.29 0.52 -5.81
N ALA A 80 -0.21 1.14 -6.27
CA ALA A 80 0.29 2.38 -5.68
C ALA A 80 -0.74 3.52 -5.83
N ALA A 81 -0.88 4.34 -4.79
CA ALA A 81 -1.81 5.47 -4.76
C ALA A 81 -1.60 6.45 -5.94
N THR A 82 -0.33 6.69 -6.31
CA THR A 82 0.06 7.57 -7.41
C THR A 82 -0.49 7.15 -8.79
N THR A 83 -0.96 5.90 -8.92
CA THR A 83 -1.61 5.41 -10.16
C THR A 83 -3.02 5.97 -10.37
N PHE A 84 -3.68 6.44 -9.31
CA PHE A 84 -4.99 7.11 -9.38
C PHE A 84 -4.89 8.59 -9.76
N GLY A 85 -3.73 9.21 -9.53
CA GLY A 85 -3.48 10.61 -9.87
C GLY A 85 -3.21 10.82 -11.37
N ALA A 86 -2.28 11.74 -11.68
CA ALA A 86 -2.03 12.19 -13.06
C ALA A 86 -1.70 11.08 -14.08
N SER A 87 -1.12 9.95 -13.64
CA SER A 87 -0.77 8.86 -14.56
C SER A 87 -1.98 8.12 -15.12
N THR A 88 -3.11 8.13 -14.41
CA THR A 88 -4.34 7.38 -14.72
C THR A 88 -4.13 5.89 -14.98
N ASN A 89 -2.99 5.34 -14.55
CA ASN A 89 -2.61 3.96 -14.81
C ASN A 89 -3.52 2.97 -14.06
N ALA A 90 -4.11 3.40 -12.94
CA ALA A 90 -5.10 2.60 -12.23
C ALA A 90 -6.23 2.16 -13.17
N TYR A 91 -6.73 3.07 -14.01
CA TYR A 91 -7.84 2.87 -14.94
C TYR A 91 -7.41 2.16 -16.23
N LYS A 92 -6.23 2.50 -16.76
CA LYS A 92 -5.70 1.87 -17.99
C LYS A 92 -5.41 0.38 -17.82
N MET A 93 -4.94 -0.01 -16.64
CA MET A 93 -4.52 -1.37 -16.35
C MET A 93 -5.62 -2.24 -15.75
N ARG A 94 -6.75 -1.64 -15.32
CA ARG A 94 -7.86 -2.34 -14.66
C ARG A 94 -9.17 -1.94 -15.33
N PRO A 95 -9.60 -2.67 -16.36
CA PRO A 95 -10.80 -2.32 -17.12
C PRO A 95 -12.10 -2.33 -16.30
N TRP A 96 -12.09 -2.94 -15.11
CA TRP A 96 -13.19 -2.87 -14.14
C TRP A 96 -13.25 -1.57 -13.33
N LEU A 97 -12.15 -0.81 -13.28
CA LEU A 97 -12.07 0.47 -12.58
C LEU A 97 -12.35 1.62 -13.54
N LYS A 98 -13.48 2.32 -13.35
CA LYS A 98 -13.85 3.49 -14.16
C LYS A 98 -13.27 4.76 -13.58
N ASP A 99 -12.65 5.59 -14.43
CA ASP A 99 -12.14 6.90 -14.05
C ASP A 99 -13.32 7.86 -13.78
N PRO A 100 -13.44 8.42 -12.57
CA PRO A 100 -14.51 9.37 -12.25
C PRO A 100 -14.26 10.77 -12.81
N GLY A 101 -13.07 11.03 -13.38
CA GLY A 101 -12.73 12.26 -14.11
C GLY A 101 -12.23 13.42 -13.25
N SER A 102 -12.67 13.53 -12.00
CA SER A 102 -12.19 14.57 -11.07
C SER A 102 -11.10 14.04 -10.12
N ASP A 103 -10.12 14.87 -9.79
CA ASP A 103 -9.01 14.46 -8.90
C ASP A 103 -9.49 14.09 -7.49
N MET A 104 -10.51 14.78 -6.98
CA MET A 104 -11.12 14.46 -5.68
C MET A 104 -11.78 13.08 -5.68
N ASP A 105 -12.53 12.76 -6.74
CA ASP A 105 -13.18 11.46 -6.85
C ASP A 105 -12.16 10.34 -7.06
N ARG A 106 -11.06 10.61 -7.77
CA ARG A 106 -9.94 9.66 -7.91
C ARG A 106 -9.25 9.37 -6.57
N ILE A 107 -9.05 10.40 -5.74
CA ILE A 107 -8.51 10.24 -4.37
C ILE A 107 -9.47 9.42 -3.50
N GLN A 108 -10.77 9.73 -3.56
CA GLN A 108 -11.79 8.96 -2.84
C GLN A 108 -11.81 7.50 -3.29
N GLN A 109 -11.76 7.25 -4.60
CA GLN A 109 -11.75 5.92 -5.17
C GLN A 109 -10.48 5.13 -4.80
N PHE A 110 -9.32 5.79 -4.66
CA PHE A 110 -8.12 5.16 -4.09
C PHE A 110 -8.40 4.65 -2.67
N HIS A 111 -8.97 5.48 -1.80
CA HIS A 111 -9.29 5.09 -0.43
C HIS A 111 -10.39 4.01 -0.34
N TRP A 112 -11.23 3.88 -1.37
CA TRP A 112 -12.20 2.80 -1.51
C TRP A 112 -11.66 1.53 -2.16
N ASN A 113 -10.43 1.53 -2.66
CA ASN A 113 -9.77 0.35 -3.23
C ASN A 113 -8.75 -0.28 -2.26
N LYS A 114 -8.82 0.06 -0.97
CA LYS A 114 -8.00 -0.59 0.05
C LYS A 114 -8.60 -1.97 0.36
N LEU A 115 -7.72 -2.96 0.49
CA LEU A 115 -8.01 -4.30 0.96
C LEU A 115 -8.21 -4.29 2.50
N HIS A 116 -9.18 -3.51 2.96
CA HIS A 116 -9.51 -3.34 4.38
C HIS A 116 -11.01 -3.57 4.58
N CYS A 117 -11.40 -4.34 5.60
CA CYS A 117 -12.80 -4.75 5.80
C CYS A 117 -13.78 -3.60 6.09
N SER A 118 -13.26 -2.45 6.52
CA SER A 118 -14.07 -1.25 6.76
C SER A 118 -14.40 -0.49 5.47
N VAL A 119 -13.85 -0.91 4.33
CA VAL A 119 -14.11 -0.30 3.03
C VAL A 119 -15.27 -1.04 2.37
N PRO A 120 -16.37 -0.35 1.99
CA PRO A 120 -17.46 -0.98 1.27
C PRO A 120 -16.97 -1.64 -0.03
N GLY A 121 -17.36 -2.89 -0.27
CA GLY A 121 -16.96 -3.65 -1.46
C GLY A 121 -15.53 -4.22 -1.40
N TYR A 122 -14.89 -4.28 -0.22
CA TYR A 122 -13.55 -4.86 -0.07
C TYR A 122 -13.46 -6.29 -0.63
N GLU A 123 -14.54 -7.06 -0.52
CA GLU A 123 -14.68 -8.41 -1.03
C GLU A 123 -14.56 -8.48 -2.55
N GLU A 124 -15.00 -7.45 -3.27
CA GLU A 124 -14.89 -7.34 -4.73
C GLU A 124 -13.49 -6.90 -5.15
N ALA A 125 -12.80 -6.12 -4.31
CA ALA A 125 -11.39 -5.78 -4.52
C ALA A 125 -10.45 -6.96 -4.21
N ALA A 126 -10.85 -7.85 -3.30
CA ALA A 126 -10.06 -9.02 -2.91
C ALA A 126 -10.30 -10.26 -3.79
N SER A 127 -11.36 -10.26 -4.61
CA SER A 127 -11.73 -11.33 -5.56
C SER A 127 -11.07 -11.18 -6.92
#